data_AF-A0A401YQP4-F1
#
_entry.id   AF-A0A401YQP4-F1
#
_cell.length_a   1.000
_cell.length_b   1.000
_cell.length_c   1.000
_cell.angle_alpha   90.00
_cell.angle_beta   90.00
_cell.angle_gamma   90.00
#
_symmetry.space_group_name_H-M   'P 1'
#
loop_
_entity.id
_entity.type
_entity.pdbx_description
1 polymer ?
#
loop_
_entity_poly.entity_id
_entity_poly.type
_entity_poly.pdbx_seq_one_letter_code
_entity_poly.pdbx_strand_id
1 'polypeptide(L)'
;MLVPTALLTLLCLGSATAAITVPCALRARRRALRAESARRIDAAEHARVVDALAAAEHRALRRESGLRVLMDESKHLVGVRLPGLFRHLADPDEAIPPVLHPHFANSEPERLQRELMDLVAAALRAERVGAHTSGRLRCGRDH
;
A
#
# COMPACT_ATOMS: atom_id res chain seq x y z
N MET A 1 6.95 -91.20 14.92
CA MET A 1 7.51 -90.09 14.14
C MET A 1 6.44 -89.57 13.17
N LEU A 2 5.78 -88.45 13.51
CA LEU A 2 4.64 -87.88 12.75
C LEU A 2 4.74 -86.34 12.67
N VAL A 3 5.96 -85.81 12.67
CA VAL A 3 6.25 -84.37 12.72
C VAL A 3 6.38 -83.66 11.35
N PRO A 4 6.64 -84.32 10.18
CA PRO A 4 6.97 -83.57 8.96
C PRO A 4 5.77 -82.93 8.24
N THR A 5 4.58 -83.54 8.27
CA THR A 5 3.40 -83.03 7.56
C THR A 5 2.75 -81.83 8.25
N ALA A 6 2.71 -81.82 9.59
CA ALA A 6 2.19 -80.69 10.36
C ALA A 6 3.06 -79.43 10.24
N LEU A 7 4.38 -79.60 10.11
CA LEU A 7 5.31 -78.49 9.84
C LEU A 7 5.10 -77.91 8.43
N LEU A 8 4.88 -78.76 7.43
CA LEU A 8 4.62 -78.31 6.05
C LEU A 8 3.28 -77.57 5.92
N THR A 9 2.21 -78.03 6.57
CA THR A 9 0.91 -77.34 6.53
C THR A 9 0.96 -75.98 7.21
N LEU A 10 1.65 -75.87 8.35
CA LEU A 10 1.88 -74.59 9.02
C LEU A 10 2.72 -73.62 8.18
N LEU A 11 3.75 -74.11 7.48
CA LEU A 11 4.58 -73.29 6.60
C LEU A 11 3.77 -72.78 5.39
N CYS A 12 2.95 -73.65 4.78
CA CYS A 12 2.08 -73.29 3.67
C CYS A 12 0.99 -72.27 4.10
N LEU A 13 0.36 -72.47 5.26
CA LEU A 13 -0.61 -71.50 5.80
C LEU A 13 0.04 -70.15 6.13
N GLY A 14 1.25 -70.18 6.70
CA GLY A 14 2.05 -68.98 6.99
C GLY A 14 2.42 -68.21 5.71
N SER A 15 2.81 -68.92 4.65
CA SER A 15 3.11 -68.29 3.36
C SER A 15 1.87 -67.69 2.68
N ALA A 16 0.72 -68.38 2.75
CA ALA A 16 -0.53 -67.90 2.16
C ALA A 16 -1.07 -66.66 2.89
N THR A 17 -1.00 -66.64 4.23
CA THR A 17 -1.40 -65.48 5.03
C THR A 17 -0.44 -64.29 4.86
N ALA A 18 0.87 -64.53 4.75
CA ALA A 18 1.85 -63.49 4.44
C ALA A 18 1.63 -62.89 3.04
N ALA A 19 1.33 -63.72 2.04
CA ALA A 19 1.08 -63.27 0.67
C ALA A 19 -0.16 -62.38 0.54
N ILE A 20 -1.13 -62.47 1.46
CA ILE A 20 -2.33 -61.64 1.48
C ILE A 20 -2.13 -60.38 2.35
N THR A 21 -1.52 -60.53 3.53
CA THR A 21 -1.39 -59.42 4.50
C THR A 21 -0.37 -58.37 4.07
N VAL A 22 0.76 -58.77 3.49
CA VAL A 22 1.82 -57.85 3.02
C VAL A 22 1.31 -56.87 1.95
N PRO A 23 0.66 -57.28 0.84
CA PRO A 23 0.15 -56.33 -0.15
C PRO A 23 -1.00 -55.48 0.40
N CYS A 24 -1.83 -56.00 1.31
CA CYS A 24 -2.86 -55.21 1.99
C CYS A 24 -2.25 -54.11 2.87
N ALA A 25 -1.24 -54.44 3.67
CA ALA A 25 -0.51 -53.48 4.50
C ALA A 25 0.23 -52.43 3.63
N LEU A 26 0.85 -52.84 2.53
CA LEU A 26 1.49 -51.92 1.58
C LEU A 26 0.48 -50.99 0.90
N ARG A 27 -0.70 -51.50 0.51
CA ARG A 27 -1.78 -50.67 -0.05
C ARG A 27 -2.32 -49.69 0.98
N ALA A 28 -2.53 -50.12 2.22
CA ALA A 28 -2.96 -49.25 3.31
C ALA A 28 -1.93 -48.15 3.59
N ARG A 29 -0.64 -48.50 3.66
CA ARG A 29 0.46 -47.53 3.82
C ARG A 29 0.54 -46.54 2.66
N ARG A 30 0.41 -47.00 1.41
CA ARG A 30 0.37 -46.13 0.22
C ARG A 30 -0.84 -45.18 0.26
N ARG A 31 -2.01 -45.64 0.73
CA ARG A 31 -3.20 -44.78 0.91
C ARG A 31 -2.99 -43.74 2.01
N ALA A 32 -2.41 -44.13 3.15
CA ALA A 32 -2.10 -43.22 4.24
C ALA A 32 -1.11 -42.13 3.80
N LEU A 33 -0.03 -42.49 3.10
CA LEU A 33 0.94 -41.54 2.57
C LEU A 33 0.31 -40.57 1.55
N ARG A 34 -0.57 -41.06 0.67
CA ARG A 34 -1.29 -40.21 -0.29
C ARG A 34 -2.27 -39.26 0.39
N ALA A 35 -2.99 -39.73 1.40
CA ALA A 35 -3.89 -38.89 2.18
C ALA A 35 -3.12 -37.81 2.95
N GLU A 36 -1.95 -38.14 3.49
CA GLU A 36 -1.09 -37.18 4.15
C GLU A 36 -0.50 -36.15 3.18
N SER A 37 -0.05 -36.58 1.99
CA SER A 37 0.42 -35.64 0.96
C SER A 37 -0.70 -34.73 0.49
N ALA A 38 -1.93 -35.25 0.30
CA ALA A 38 -3.08 -34.43 -0.07
C ALA A 38 -3.40 -33.39 1.02
N ARG A 39 -3.45 -33.81 2.29
CA ARG A 39 -3.64 -32.88 3.42
C ARG A 39 -2.57 -31.80 3.51
N ARG A 40 -1.31 -32.12 3.20
CA ARG A 40 -0.23 -31.12 3.19
C ARG A 40 -0.37 -30.13 2.04
N ILE A 41 -0.81 -30.60 0.87
CA ILE A 41 -1.12 -29.73 -0.27
C ILE A 41 -2.28 -28.80 0.08
N ASP A 42 -3.38 -29.35 0.61
CA ASP A 42 -4.56 -28.58 1.03
C ASP A 42 -4.19 -27.55 2.11
N ALA A 43 -3.40 -27.96 3.11
CA ALA A 43 -2.93 -27.04 4.17
C ALA A 43 -2.03 -25.93 3.61
N ALA A 44 -1.14 -26.25 2.66
CA ALA A 44 -0.29 -25.26 2.01
C ALA A 44 -1.10 -24.31 1.11
N GLU A 45 -2.13 -24.80 0.44
CA GLU A 45 -3.05 -23.98 -0.35
C GLU A 45 -3.87 -23.05 0.55
N HIS A 46 -4.43 -23.57 1.64
CA HIS A 46 -5.11 -22.75 2.65
C HIS A 46 -4.21 -21.68 3.24
N ALA A 47 -2.96 -22.00 3.58
CA ALA A 47 -1.99 -21.02 4.07
C ALA A 47 -1.76 -19.89 3.04
N ARG A 48 -1.58 -20.24 1.75
CA ARG A 48 -1.41 -19.25 0.68
C ARG A 48 -2.63 -18.34 0.52
N VAL A 49 -3.83 -18.88 0.64
CA VAL A 49 -5.08 -18.09 0.56
C VAL A 49 -5.17 -17.11 1.72
N VAL A 50 -4.86 -17.56 2.94
CA VAL A 50 -4.86 -16.70 4.13
C VAL A 50 -3.82 -15.58 4.00
N ASP A 51 -2.59 -15.90 3.57
CA ASP A 51 -1.54 -14.90 3.36
C ASP A 51 -1.92 -13.89 2.27
N ALA A 52 -2.55 -14.37 1.18
CA ALA A 52 -3.02 -13.52 0.10
C ALA A 52 -4.14 -12.56 0.56
N LEU A 53 -5.06 -13.05 1.40
CA LEU A 53 -6.13 -12.24 1.97
C LEU A 53 -5.57 -11.16 2.91
N ALA A 54 -4.68 -11.54 3.83
CA ALA A 54 -4.02 -10.60 4.74
C ALA A 54 -3.23 -9.52 3.97
N ALA A 55 -2.51 -9.92 2.91
CA ALA A 55 -1.81 -8.97 2.05
C ALA A 55 -2.76 -8.05 1.27
N ALA A 56 -3.94 -8.54 0.86
CA ALA A 56 -4.96 -7.74 0.18
C ALA A 56 -5.61 -6.73 1.14
N GLU A 57 -5.96 -7.15 2.36
CA GLU A 57 -6.48 -6.27 3.41
C GLU A 57 -5.49 -5.17 3.76
N HIS A 58 -4.22 -5.53 3.97
CA HIS A 58 -3.19 -4.54 4.25
C HIS A 58 -3.00 -3.53 3.10
N ARG A 59 -3.11 -3.99 1.84
CA ARG A 59 -3.13 -3.08 0.68
C ARG A 59 -4.37 -2.18 0.66
N ALA A 60 -5.54 -2.70 1.03
CA ALA A 60 -6.77 -1.93 1.11
C ALA A 60 -6.68 -0.84 2.18
N LEU A 61 -6.24 -1.18 3.39
CA LEU A 61 -6.04 -0.23 4.49
C LEU A 61 -5.02 0.87 4.11
N ARG A 62 -3.91 0.50 3.46
CA ARG A 62 -2.94 1.49 2.97
C ARG A 62 -3.56 2.43 1.93
N ARG A 63 -4.35 1.92 0.99
CA ARG A 63 -5.06 2.76 0.01
C ARG A 63 -6.05 3.69 0.70
N GLU A 64 -6.84 3.19 1.64
CA GLU A 64 -7.81 4.00 2.38
C GLU A 64 -7.13 5.12 3.18
N SER A 65 -6.02 4.81 3.85
CA SER A 65 -5.22 5.83 4.54
C SER A 65 -4.67 6.89 3.58
N GLY A 66 -4.22 6.48 2.39
CA GLY A 66 -3.76 7.41 1.35
C GLY A 66 -4.88 8.29 0.79
N LEU A 67 -6.08 7.72 0.58
CA LEU A 67 -7.25 8.47 0.15
C LEU A 67 -7.68 9.50 1.19
N ARG A 68 -7.59 9.16 2.47
CA ARG A 68 -7.89 10.10 3.55
C ARG A 68 -6.92 11.27 3.57
N VAL A 69 -5.62 11.00 3.43
CA VAL A 69 -4.59 12.04 3.31
C VAL A 69 -4.86 12.96 2.12
N LEU A 70 -5.21 12.40 0.95
CA LEU A 70 -5.57 13.20 -0.23
C LEU A 70 -6.83 14.04 -0.01
N MET A 71 -7.84 13.50 0.66
CA MET A 71 -9.08 14.20 0.95
C MET A 71 -8.87 15.35 1.95
N ASP A 72 -8.07 15.13 2.99
CA ASP A 72 -7.74 16.16 3.98
C ASP A 72 -6.88 17.27 3.36
N GLU A 73 -5.91 16.92 2.51
CA GLU A 73 -5.15 17.91 1.72
C GLU A 73 -6.06 18.71 0.79
N SER A 74 -7.00 18.05 0.10
CA SER A 74 -7.92 18.72 -0.82
C SER A 74 -8.83 19.71 -0.09
N LYS A 75 -9.33 19.34 1.09
CA LYS A 75 -10.12 20.23 1.94
C LYS A 75 -9.30 21.42 2.42
N HIS A 76 -8.05 21.19 2.83
CA HIS A 76 -7.13 22.25 3.24
C HIS A 76 -6.81 23.21 2.09
N LEU A 77 -6.56 22.67 0.90
CA LEU A 77 -6.32 23.45 -0.31
C LEU A 77 -7.49 24.41 -0.57
N VAL A 78 -8.73 23.90 -0.54
CA VAL A 78 -9.92 24.71 -0.84
C VAL A 78 -10.26 25.66 0.30
N GLY A 79 -10.22 25.19 1.55
CA GLY A 79 -10.71 25.94 2.71
C GLY A 79 -9.72 26.94 3.30
N VAL A 80 -8.42 26.72 3.11
CA VAL A 80 -7.37 27.51 3.76
C VAL A 80 -6.42 28.09 2.74
N ARG A 81 -5.88 27.24 1.86
CA ARG A 81 -4.75 27.62 1.02
C ARG A 81 -5.13 28.52 -0.15
N LEU A 82 -6.19 28.20 -0.89
CA LEU A 82 -6.72 29.05 -1.97
C LEU A 82 -7.13 30.44 -1.48
N PRO A 83 -7.90 30.58 -0.37
CA PRO A 83 -8.15 31.89 0.23
C PRO A 83 -6.87 32.66 0.59
N GLY A 84 -5.89 31.96 1.18
CA GLY A 84 -4.58 32.58 1.50
C GLY A 84 -3.82 33.04 0.25
N LEU A 85 -3.89 32.28 -0.86
CA LEU A 85 -3.31 32.69 -2.13
C LEU A 85 -3.97 33.95 -2.69
N PHE A 86 -5.30 34.04 -2.64
CA PHE A 86 -6.00 35.26 -3.09
C PHE A 86 -5.62 36.47 -2.25
N ARG A 87 -5.43 36.29 -0.94
CA ARG A 87 -4.95 37.37 -0.08
C ARG A 87 -3.51 37.76 -0.37
N HIS A 88 -2.62 36.80 -0.60
CA HIS A 88 -1.25 37.07 -1.02
C HIS A 88 -1.18 37.83 -2.36
N LEU A 89 -2.08 37.53 -3.30
CA LEU A 89 -2.18 38.31 -4.54
C LEU A 89 -2.65 39.75 -4.31
N ALA A 90 -3.53 39.95 -3.33
CA ALA A 90 -3.97 41.28 -2.93
C ALA A 90 -2.89 42.04 -2.13
N ASP A 91 -2.10 41.33 -1.32
CA ASP A 91 -0.97 41.84 -0.56
C ASP A 91 0.22 40.84 -0.53
N PRO A 92 1.30 41.09 -1.30
CA PRO A 92 2.40 40.14 -1.48
C PRO A 92 3.23 39.89 -0.22
N ASP A 93 2.97 40.61 0.86
CA ASP A 93 3.64 40.40 2.15
C ASP A 93 2.85 39.44 3.07
N GLU A 94 1.62 39.06 2.71
CA GLU A 94 0.84 38.07 3.47
C GLU A 94 1.34 36.64 3.19
N ALA A 95 1.59 35.84 4.22
CA ALA A 95 2.13 34.50 4.03
C ALA A 95 1.09 33.52 3.41
N ILE A 96 1.53 32.74 2.42
CA ILE A 96 0.72 31.66 1.84
C ILE A 96 0.75 30.47 2.80
N PRO A 97 -0.42 29.90 3.18
CA PRO A 97 -0.45 28.70 4.00
C PRO A 97 0.31 27.53 3.33
N PRO A 98 1.10 26.76 4.09
CA PRO A 98 1.79 25.59 3.57
C PRO A 98 0.80 24.48 3.24
N VAL A 99 1.25 23.47 2.47
CA VAL A 99 0.54 22.19 2.33
C VAL A 99 0.36 21.53 3.69
N LEU A 100 -0.75 20.81 3.88
CA LEU A 100 -1.09 20.22 5.18
C LEU A 100 -0.21 19.00 5.48
N HIS A 101 -0.03 18.12 4.50
CA HIS A 101 0.68 16.87 4.67
C HIS A 101 2.13 16.93 4.15
N PRO A 102 3.12 16.45 4.93
CA PRO A 102 4.53 16.46 4.54
C PRO A 102 4.84 15.73 3.23
N HIS A 103 4.01 14.75 2.85
CA HIS A 103 4.17 14.00 1.61
C HIS A 103 4.09 14.89 0.35
N PHE A 104 3.35 15.99 0.41
CA PHE A 104 3.22 16.95 -0.68
C PHE A 104 4.19 18.12 -0.55
N ALA A 105 4.88 18.25 0.59
CA ALA A 105 5.87 19.29 0.80
C ALA A 105 7.06 19.07 -0.15
N ASN A 106 7.45 20.12 -0.87
CA ASN A 106 8.50 20.08 -1.89
C ASN A 106 8.22 19.14 -3.07
N SER A 107 6.96 18.72 -3.23
CA SER A 107 6.51 18.12 -4.48
C SER A 107 6.73 19.09 -5.64
N GLU A 108 6.82 18.56 -6.86
CA GLU A 108 6.98 19.38 -8.06
C GLU A 108 5.88 20.46 -8.20
N PRO A 109 4.59 20.17 -8.00
CA PRO A 109 3.54 21.20 -8.04
C PRO A 109 3.74 22.29 -6.99
N GLU A 110 4.17 21.90 -5.78
CA GLU A 110 4.40 22.85 -4.69
C GLU A 110 5.56 23.79 -4.98
N ARG A 111 6.64 23.28 -5.58
CA ARG A 111 7.78 24.08 -6.00
C ARG A 111 7.42 25.05 -7.11
N LEU A 112 6.74 24.57 -8.15
CA LEU A 112 6.28 25.40 -9.27
C LEU A 112 5.33 26.50 -8.80
N GLN A 113 4.41 26.17 -7.90
CA GLN A 113 3.51 27.16 -7.31
C GLN A 113 4.30 28.22 -6.55
N ARG A 114 5.27 27.83 -5.70
CA ARG A 114 6.09 28.79 -4.94
C ARG A 114 6.87 29.72 -5.85
N GLU A 115 7.53 29.18 -6.87
CA GLU A 115 8.28 29.94 -7.87
C GLU A 115 7.37 30.93 -8.63
N LEU A 116 6.18 30.48 -9.05
CA LEU A 116 5.18 31.35 -9.68
C LEU A 116 4.74 32.48 -8.75
N MET A 117 4.46 32.18 -7.48
CA MET A 117 4.02 33.18 -6.51
C MET A 117 5.13 34.18 -6.16
N ASP A 118 6.39 33.73 -6.08
CA ASP A 118 7.54 34.61 -5.88
C ASP A 118 7.72 35.60 -7.04
N LEU A 119 7.53 35.13 -8.29
CA LEU A 119 7.55 35.98 -9.49
C LEU A 119 6.40 37.00 -9.49
N VAL A 120 5.19 36.56 -9.16
CA VAL A 120 4.02 37.45 -9.08
C VAL A 120 4.20 38.50 -7.97
N ALA A 121 4.68 38.09 -6.80
CA ALA A 121 4.96 39.00 -5.70
C ALA A 121 6.01 40.04 -6.07
N ALA A 122 7.09 39.65 -6.77
CA ALA A 122 8.11 40.57 -7.25
C ALA A 122 7.54 41.60 -8.24
N ALA A 123 6.70 41.15 -9.19
CA ALA A 123 6.05 42.03 -10.15
C ALA A 123 5.10 43.04 -9.49
N LEU A 124 4.25 42.58 -8.57
CA LEU A 124 3.32 43.44 -7.82
C LEU A 124 4.04 44.47 -6.96
N ARG A 125 5.15 44.10 -6.31
CA ARG A 125 5.98 45.04 -5.54
C ARG A 125 6.59 46.11 -6.45
N ALA A 126 7.13 45.72 -7.60
CA ALA A 126 7.69 46.67 -8.56
C ALA A 126 6.63 47.67 -9.09
N GLU A 127 5.42 47.18 -9.38
CA GLU A 127 4.30 48.02 -9.80
C GLU A 127 3.90 49.04 -8.73
N ARG A 128 3.78 48.62 -7.45
CA ARG A 128 3.46 49.51 -6.33
C ARG A 128 4.50 50.62 -6.16
N VAL A 129 5.79 50.31 -6.30
CA VAL A 129 6.86 51.31 -6.23
C VAL A 129 6.76 52.30 -7.40
N GLY A 130 6.47 51.82 -8.62
CA GLY A 130 6.23 52.67 -9.79
C GLY A 130 5.02 53.60 -9.61
N ALA A 131 3.92 53.10 -9.06
CA ALA A 131 2.73 53.90 -8.76
C ALA A 131 3.01 54.98 -7.71
N HIS A 132 3.74 54.64 -6.63
CA HIS A 132 4.11 55.60 -5.59
C HIS A 132 5.06 56.71 -6.07
N THR A 133 6.02 56.38 -6.93
CA THR A 133 6.95 57.36 -7.51
C THR A 133 6.23 58.29 -8.49
N SER A 134 5.36 57.75 -9.36
CA SER A 134 4.54 58.54 -10.27
C SER A 134 3.56 59.49 -9.55
N GLY A 135 2.95 59.03 -8.45
CA GLY A 135 2.07 59.85 -7.61
C GLY A 135 2.78 61.05 -6.96
N ARG A 136 4.01 60.87 -6.47
CA ARG A 136 4.82 61.97 -5.92
C ARG A 136 5.21 63.01 -6.98
N LEU A 137 5.53 62.56 -8.19
CA LEU A 137 5.89 63.46 -9.30
C LEU A 137 4.71 64.30 -9.78
N ARG A 138 3.47 63.80 -9.66
CA ARG A 138 2.26 64.61 -9.92
C ARG A 138 2.01 65.64 -8.83
N CYS A 139 2.10 65.24 -7.55
CA CYS A 139 1.82 66.14 -6.43
C CYS A 139 2.84 67.30 -6.30
N GLY A 140 4.09 67.09 -6.73
CA GLY A 140 5.13 68.13 -6.74
C GLY A 140 5.09 69.11 -7.92
N ARG A 141 4.14 68.96 -8.87
CA ARG A 141 4.04 69.80 -10.08
C ARG A 141 2.94 70.87 -9.98
N ASP A 142 2.15 70.84 -8.92
CA ASP A 142 1.01 71.75 -8.68
C ASP A 142 1.35 72.88 -7.69
N HIS A 143 2.65 73.18 -7.50
CA HIS A 143 3.18 74.29 -6.70
C HIS A 143 4.19 75.07 -7.53
#